data_AF-A0A0H2YII9-F1
#
_entry.id   AF-A0A0H2YII9-F1
#
_cell.length_a   1.000
_cell.length_b   1.000
_cell.length_c   1.000
_cell.angle_alpha   90.00
_cell.angle_beta   90.00
_cell.angle_gamma   90.00
#
_symmetry.space_group_name_H-M   'P 1'
#
loop_
_entity.id
_entity.type
_entity.pdbx_description
1 polymer ?
#
loop_
_entity_poly.entity_id
_entity_poly.type
_entity_poly.pdbx_seq_one_letter_code
_entity_poly.pdbx_strand_id
1 'polypeptide(L)'
;MASGSHSTAMGTGSKATAANSTALGANSVADRENSVSVGSVGNERQLTNIAVGTQGTDAVNLDQLNHSMSNVTNDANAYTDQRYSALKEDLKKQDSTLSAGIAGAMAMASLTQPYTPGASMATIGAASYRGQSALSVGVSSISDSGRWVSKLQASSNTQGDMGVGVGVGYQW
;
A
#
# COMPACT_ATOMS: atom_id res chain seq x y z
N MET A 1 -41.56 40.76 -5.16
CA MET A 1 -42.84 40.03 -5.03
C MET A 1 -42.63 38.86 -4.09
N ALA A 2 -43.46 38.75 -3.05
CA ALA A 2 -43.43 37.65 -2.10
C ALA A 2 -44.78 36.92 -2.23
N SER A 3 -44.84 35.89 -3.09
CA SER A 3 -46.07 35.16 -3.41
C SER A 3 -46.16 33.80 -2.73
N GLY A 4 -45.06 33.30 -2.16
CA GLY A 4 -45.06 32.10 -1.33
C GLY A 4 -45.63 32.37 0.07
N SER A 5 -46.26 31.36 0.68
CA SER A 5 -46.68 31.43 2.09
C SER A 5 -45.48 31.72 3.00
N HIS A 6 -45.58 32.68 3.92
CA HIS A 6 -44.48 33.10 4.80
C HIS A 6 -43.19 33.53 4.06
N SER A 7 -43.31 34.07 2.84
CA SER A 7 -42.14 34.48 2.05
C SER A 7 -41.75 35.94 2.27
N THR A 8 -40.48 36.25 2.00
CA THR A 8 -39.93 37.61 2.03
C THR A 8 -39.21 37.92 0.71
N ALA A 9 -39.44 39.09 0.13
CA ALA A 9 -38.75 39.52 -1.08
C ALA A 9 -38.20 40.94 -0.90
N MET A 10 -36.87 41.06 -0.81
CA MET A 10 -36.17 42.32 -0.58
C MET A 10 -35.31 42.71 -1.79
N GLY A 11 -35.72 43.75 -2.51
CA GLY A 11 -35.01 44.30 -3.66
C GLY A 11 -35.88 44.39 -4.91
N THR A 12 -35.60 45.36 -5.79
CA THR A 12 -36.34 45.57 -7.04
C THR A 12 -36.29 44.32 -7.92
N GLY A 13 -37.45 43.86 -8.39
CA GLY A 13 -37.55 42.66 -9.23
C GLY A 13 -37.34 41.32 -8.51
N SER A 14 -37.05 41.31 -7.19
CA SER A 14 -36.94 40.07 -6.41
C SER A 14 -38.25 39.28 -6.40
N LYS A 15 -38.17 37.94 -6.42
CA LYS A 15 -39.31 37.02 -6.42
C LYS A 15 -39.11 35.90 -5.40
N ALA A 16 -39.88 35.87 -4.32
CA ALA A 16 -39.92 34.75 -3.39
C ALA A 16 -41.24 33.99 -3.59
N THR A 17 -41.16 32.88 -4.33
CA THR A 17 -42.35 32.12 -4.79
C THR A 17 -42.59 30.86 -3.99
N ALA A 18 -41.57 30.32 -3.29
CA ALA A 18 -41.70 29.14 -2.44
C ALA A 18 -42.11 29.47 -0.99
N ALA A 19 -42.69 28.50 -0.28
CA ALA A 19 -43.08 28.66 1.12
C ALA A 19 -41.87 28.85 2.04
N ASN A 20 -41.99 29.73 3.04
CA ASN A 20 -40.94 30.03 4.02
C ASN A 20 -39.58 30.37 3.37
N SER A 21 -39.60 31.16 2.28
CA SER A 21 -38.41 31.49 1.50
C SER A 21 -38.11 32.99 1.51
N THR A 22 -36.84 33.35 1.32
CA THR A 22 -36.38 34.74 1.23
C THR A 22 -35.62 34.99 -0.07
N ALA A 23 -36.09 35.90 -0.90
CA ALA A 23 -35.33 36.42 -2.04
C ALA A 23 -34.63 37.73 -1.64
N LEU A 24 -33.31 37.73 -1.60
CA LEU A 24 -32.47 38.82 -1.12
C LEU A 24 -31.65 39.43 -2.27
N GLY A 25 -31.89 40.71 -2.57
CA GLY A 25 -31.20 41.46 -3.62
C GLY A 25 -32.06 41.65 -4.88
N ALA A 26 -31.67 42.63 -5.71
CA ALA A 26 -32.39 42.94 -6.94
C ALA A 26 -32.43 41.73 -7.88
N ASN A 27 -33.59 41.43 -8.48
CA ASN A 27 -33.78 40.30 -9.40
C ASN A 27 -33.45 38.90 -8.84
N SER A 28 -33.32 38.75 -7.51
CA SER A 28 -33.13 37.42 -6.89
C SER A 28 -34.42 36.59 -6.96
N VAL A 29 -34.29 35.28 -7.10
CA VAL A 29 -35.42 34.35 -7.19
C VAL A 29 -35.24 33.26 -6.12
N ALA A 30 -36.18 33.16 -5.19
CA ALA A 30 -36.25 32.11 -4.18
C ALA A 30 -37.42 31.16 -4.50
N ASP A 31 -37.10 30.02 -5.10
CA ASP A 31 -38.02 29.02 -5.64
C ASP A 31 -37.97 27.67 -4.90
N ARG A 32 -37.18 27.58 -3.82
CA ARG A 32 -37.11 26.42 -2.92
C ARG A 32 -37.67 26.77 -1.54
N GLU A 33 -38.42 25.85 -0.95
CA GLU A 33 -38.95 26.02 0.41
C GLU A 33 -37.83 26.10 1.45
N ASN A 34 -38.06 26.85 2.53
CA ASN A 34 -37.11 26.98 3.65
C ASN A 34 -35.70 27.44 3.22
N SER A 35 -35.62 28.39 2.28
CA SER A 35 -34.34 28.82 1.69
C SER A 35 -34.19 30.34 1.61
N VAL A 36 -32.94 30.78 1.56
CA VAL A 36 -32.58 32.17 1.23
C VAL A 36 -31.83 32.15 -0.09
N SER A 37 -32.37 32.83 -1.10
CA SER A 37 -31.69 33.03 -2.38
C SER A 37 -31.10 34.43 -2.46
N VAL A 38 -29.81 34.51 -2.74
CA VAL A 38 -29.07 35.78 -2.91
C VAL A 38 -28.92 36.19 -4.37
N GLY A 39 -29.54 35.46 -5.31
CA GLY A 39 -29.37 35.68 -6.74
C GLY A 39 -30.42 34.93 -7.55
N SER A 40 -30.11 34.66 -8.80
CA SER A 40 -30.90 33.79 -9.67
C SER A 40 -29.96 32.99 -10.57
N VAL A 41 -30.48 31.97 -11.25
CA VAL A 41 -29.67 31.13 -12.15
C VAL A 41 -28.94 32.01 -13.18
N GLY A 42 -27.61 31.89 -13.23
CA GLY A 42 -26.74 32.69 -14.10
C GLY A 42 -26.50 34.13 -13.63
N ASN A 43 -27.02 34.51 -12.46
CA ASN A 43 -26.80 35.80 -11.79
C ASN A 43 -26.54 35.57 -10.29
N GLU A 44 -25.65 34.62 -9.99
CA GLU A 44 -25.24 34.30 -8.63
C GLU A 44 -24.48 35.47 -8.00
N ARG A 45 -24.55 35.57 -6.68
CA ARG A 45 -23.79 36.56 -5.90
C ARG A 45 -22.86 35.89 -4.93
N GLN A 46 -21.71 36.50 -4.71
CA GLN A 46 -20.81 36.12 -3.64
C GLN A 46 -21.36 36.58 -2.29
N LEU A 47 -21.21 35.75 -1.26
CA LEU A 47 -21.32 36.15 0.13
C LEU A 47 -19.92 36.42 0.66
N THR A 48 -19.63 37.67 1.00
CA THR A 48 -18.30 38.11 1.44
C THR A 48 -18.30 38.44 2.93
N ASN A 49 -17.10 38.45 3.53
CA ASN A 49 -16.90 38.73 4.96
C ASN A 49 -17.58 37.72 5.90
N ILE A 50 -17.59 36.44 5.50
CA ILE A 50 -18.07 35.34 6.33
C ILE A 50 -16.95 34.93 7.30
N ALA A 51 -17.17 35.16 8.59
CA ALA A 51 -16.29 34.67 9.65
C ALA A 51 -16.24 33.14 9.66
N VAL A 52 -15.21 32.58 10.29
CA VAL A 52 -15.02 31.13 10.45
C VAL A 52 -16.22 30.54 11.19
N GLY A 53 -16.86 29.53 10.59
CA GLY A 53 -17.96 28.79 11.21
C GLY A 53 -17.48 27.96 12.41
N THR A 54 -18.28 27.91 13.47
CA THR A 54 -17.97 27.28 14.76
C THR A 54 -18.97 26.18 15.16
N GLN A 55 -20.20 26.23 14.63
CA GLN A 55 -21.25 25.25 14.84
C GLN A 55 -21.52 24.47 13.55
N GLY A 56 -22.13 23.28 13.68
CA GLY A 56 -22.38 22.39 12.54
C GLY A 56 -23.31 22.95 11.45
N THR A 57 -24.01 24.05 11.71
CA THR A 57 -24.91 24.73 10.77
C THR A 57 -24.39 26.10 10.33
N ASP A 58 -23.16 26.48 10.71
CA ASP A 58 -22.55 27.72 10.26
C ASP A 58 -22.07 27.60 8.81
N ALA A 59 -22.08 28.72 8.09
CA ALA A 59 -21.49 28.77 6.76
C ALA A 59 -19.97 28.58 6.84
N VAL A 60 -19.41 27.78 5.92
CA VAL A 60 -17.97 27.57 5.78
C VAL A 60 -17.42 28.60 4.80
N ASN A 61 -16.36 29.32 5.18
CA ASN A 61 -15.68 30.24 4.27
C ASN A 61 -14.59 29.52 3.44
N LEU A 62 -14.06 30.20 2.41
CA LEU A 62 -13.08 29.61 1.49
C LEU A 62 -11.78 29.21 2.21
N ASP A 63 -11.35 29.96 3.23
CA ASP A 63 -10.15 29.64 3.98
C ASP A 63 -10.30 28.32 4.74
N GLN A 64 -11.43 28.09 5.41
CA GLN A 64 -11.72 26.81 6.09
C GLN A 64 -11.69 25.63 5.11
N LEU A 65 -12.28 25.80 3.92
CA LEU A 65 -12.28 24.77 2.88
C LEU A 65 -10.85 24.46 2.40
N ASN A 66 -10.06 25.49 2.10
CA ASN A 66 -8.69 25.33 1.63
C ASN A 66 -7.80 24.64 2.68
N HIS A 67 -7.93 25.00 3.96
CA HIS A 67 -7.21 24.35 5.05
C HIS A 67 -7.60 22.86 5.16
N SER A 68 -8.90 22.55 5.11
CA SER A 68 -9.38 21.16 5.15
C SER A 68 -8.83 20.35 3.97
N MET A 69 -8.86 20.90 2.75
CA MET A 69 -8.33 20.24 1.56
C MET A 69 -6.81 20.00 1.63
N SER A 70 -6.06 20.98 2.16
CA SER A 70 -4.62 20.84 2.38
C SER A 70 -4.32 19.72 3.37
N ASN A 71 -5.08 19.63 4.47
CA ASN A 71 -4.91 18.59 5.48
C ASN A 71 -5.16 17.21 4.88
N VAL A 72 -6.27 17.05 4.13
CA VAL A 72 -6.59 15.77 3.46
C VAL A 72 -5.49 15.36 2.48
N THR A 73 -4.93 16.30 1.71
CA THR A 73 -3.85 16.00 0.77
C THR A 73 -2.57 15.57 1.49
N ASN A 74 -2.22 16.25 2.59
CA ASN A 74 -1.06 15.90 3.41
C ASN A 74 -1.21 14.52 4.06
N ASP A 75 -2.38 14.21 4.61
CA ASP A 75 -2.68 12.91 5.22
C ASP A 75 -2.63 11.78 4.19
N ALA A 76 -3.16 12.00 2.98
CA ALA A 76 -3.13 11.03 1.89
C ALA A 76 -1.69 10.74 1.41
N ASN A 77 -0.87 11.78 1.29
CA ASN A 77 0.54 11.65 0.93
C ASN A 77 1.31 10.89 2.01
N ALA A 78 1.16 11.26 3.28
CA ALA A 78 1.81 10.60 4.40
C ALA A 78 1.44 9.11 4.49
N TYR A 79 0.16 8.78 4.28
CA TYR A 79 -0.30 7.38 4.24
C TYR A 79 0.35 6.60 3.09
N THR A 80 0.39 7.19 1.90
CA THR A 80 1.00 6.57 0.71
C THR A 80 2.50 6.34 0.91
N ASP A 81 3.21 7.33 1.44
CA ASP A 81 4.66 7.26 1.68
C ASP A 81 5.01 6.20 2.72
N GLN A 82 4.21 6.07 3.78
CA GLN A 82 4.38 5.02 4.78
C GLN A 82 4.20 3.63 4.16
N ARG A 83 3.14 3.43 3.37
CA ARG A 83 2.87 2.15 2.70
C ARG A 83 3.94 1.80 1.66
N TYR A 84 4.40 2.79 0.91
CA TYR A 84 5.47 2.62 -0.07
C TYR A 84 6.79 2.23 0.60
N SER A 85 7.13 2.88 1.72
CA SER A 85 8.35 2.59 2.47
C SER A 85 8.33 1.17 3.06
N ALA A 86 7.20 0.76 3.65
CA ALA A 86 7.02 -0.60 4.16
C ALA A 86 7.15 -1.65 3.04
N LEU A 87 6.50 -1.43 1.90
CA LEU A 87 6.61 -2.32 0.74
C LEU A 87 8.06 -2.42 0.22
N LYS A 88 8.78 -1.28 0.18
CA LYS A 88 10.17 -1.25 -0.25
C LYS A 88 11.07 -2.05 0.71
N GLU A 89 10.81 -1.99 2.01
CA GLU A 89 11.52 -2.78 3.01
C GLU A 89 11.23 -4.27 2.85
N ASP A 90 9.96 -4.65 2.67
CA ASP A 90 9.55 -6.03 2.44
C ASP A 90 10.18 -6.61 1.17
N LEU A 91 10.21 -5.85 0.07
CA LEU A 91 10.86 -6.25 -1.18
C LEU A 91 12.37 -6.43 -1.00
N LYS A 92 13.03 -5.54 -0.24
CA LYS A 92 14.46 -5.68 0.05
C LYS A 92 14.74 -6.92 0.91
N LYS A 93 13.89 -7.19 1.90
CA LYS A 93 13.98 -8.40 2.72
C LYS A 93 13.79 -9.64 1.87
N GLN A 94 12.80 -9.65 0.98
CA GLN A 94 12.55 -10.75 0.05
C GLN A 94 13.74 -10.99 -0.89
N ASP A 95 14.32 -9.95 -1.50
CA ASP A 95 15.50 -10.10 -2.36
C ASP A 95 16.71 -10.67 -1.59
N SER A 96 16.90 -10.26 -0.34
CA SER A 96 17.93 -10.80 0.55
C SER A 96 17.69 -12.28 0.90
N THR A 97 16.46 -12.62 1.32
CA THR A 97 16.07 -14.02 1.62
C THR A 97 16.23 -14.92 0.40
N LEU A 98 15.77 -14.49 -0.78
CA LEU A 98 15.92 -15.26 -2.01
C LEU A 98 17.39 -15.43 -2.39
N SER A 99 18.18 -14.37 -2.32
CA SER A 99 19.61 -14.43 -2.64
C SER A 99 20.37 -15.38 -1.70
N ALA A 100 20.03 -15.38 -0.41
CA ALA A 100 20.59 -16.30 0.58
C ALA A 100 20.13 -17.75 0.35
N GLY A 101 18.88 -17.97 -0.07
CA GLY A 101 18.38 -19.27 -0.49
C GLY A 101 19.14 -19.84 -1.71
N ILE A 102 19.40 -19.01 -2.72
CA ILE A 102 20.20 -19.38 -3.90
C ILE A 102 21.64 -19.72 -3.50
N ALA A 103 22.25 -18.92 -2.61
CA ALA A 103 23.57 -19.26 -2.06
C ALA A 103 23.53 -20.63 -1.36
N GLY A 104 22.48 -20.93 -0.60
CA GLY A 104 22.26 -22.25 0.01
C GLY A 104 22.24 -23.37 -1.03
N ALA A 105 21.46 -23.21 -2.09
CA ALA A 105 21.39 -24.18 -3.19
C ALA A 105 22.74 -24.39 -3.88
N MET A 106 23.50 -23.31 -4.16
CA MET A 106 24.83 -23.42 -4.75
C MET A 106 25.83 -24.11 -3.82
N ALA A 107 25.80 -23.79 -2.52
CA ALA A 107 26.65 -24.45 -1.53
C ALA A 107 26.35 -25.96 -1.47
N MET A 108 25.08 -26.36 -1.50
CA MET A 108 24.67 -27.77 -1.56
C MET A 108 25.06 -28.45 -2.88
N ALA A 109 24.98 -27.74 -4.01
CA ALA A 109 25.39 -28.25 -5.32
C ALA A 109 26.91 -28.47 -5.42
N SER A 110 27.70 -27.70 -4.69
CA SER A 110 29.17 -27.85 -4.64
C SER A 110 29.65 -29.05 -3.80
N LEU A 111 28.75 -29.71 -3.05
CA LEU A 111 29.10 -30.86 -2.22
C LEU A 111 29.47 -32.06 -3.09
N THR A 112 30.69 -32.56 -2.93
CA THR A 112 31.20 -33.73 -3.67
C THR A 112 30.54 -35.03 -3.20
N GLN A 113 30.73 -36.10 -3.96
CA GLN A 113 30.27 -37.45 -3.63
C GLN A 113 31.40 -38.47 -3.83
N PRO A 114 31.39 -39.61 -3.11
CA PRO A 114 32.38 -40.66 -3.29
C PRO A 114 32.17 -41.35 -4.64
N TYR A 115 33.23 -42.03 -5.12
CA TYR A 115 33.23 -42.78 -6.38
C TYR A 115 33.57 -44.27 -6.19
N THR A 116 33.81 -44.70 -4.95
CA THR A 116 34.17 -46.08 -4.58
C THR A 116 32.98 -46.84 -3.97
N PRO A 117 32.68 -48.08 -4.42
CA PRO A 117 31.66 -48.93 -3.80
C PRO A 117 31.90 -49.19 -2.31
N GLY A 118 30.84 -49.18 -1.50
CA GLY A 118 30.88 -49.34 -0.05
C GLY A 118 31.44 -48.13 0.72
N ALA A 119 31.88 -47.07 0.03
CA ALA A 119 32.43 -45.88 0.68
C ALA A 119 31.35 -44.89 1.10
N SER A 120 31.63 -44.19 2.20
CA SER A 120 30.84 -43.05 2.68
C SER A 120 31.73 -41.81 2.76
N MET A 121 31.15 -40.63 2.51
CA MET A 121 31.86 -39.35 2.50
C MET A 121 31.07 -38.30 3.27
N ALA A 122 31.76 -37.49 4.07
CA ALA A 122 31.25 -36.25 4.63
C ALA A 122 31.86 -35.06 3.89
N THR A 123 31.06 -34.05 3.58
CA THR A 123 31.44 -32.90 2.76
C THR A 123 30.92 -31.61 3.37
N ILE A 124 31.64 -30.52 3.09
CA ILE A 124 31.25 -29.15 3.45
C ILE A 124 31.40 -28.28 2.20
N GLY A 125 30.48 -27.36 2.01
CA GLY A 125 30.44 -26.45 0.86
C GLY A 125 30.00 -25.08 1.31
N ALA A 126 30.53 -24.04 0.68
CA ALA A 126 30.13 -22.67 0.94
C ALA A 126 29.93 -21.94 -0.40
N ALA A 127 29.00 -21.00 -0.42
CA ALA A 127 28.76 -20.19 -1.60
C ALA A 127 28.32 -18.77 -1.24
N SER A 128 28.51 -17.86 -2.19
CA SER A 128 28.11 -16.46 -2.08
C SER A 128 27.31 -16.06 -3.32
N TYR A 129 26.23 -15.30 -3.13
CA TYR A 129 25.37 -14.80 -4.20
C TYR A 129 24.76 -13.46 -3.83
N ARG A 130 24.95 -12.44 -4.68
CA ARG A 130 24.37 -11.08 -4.54
C ARG A 130 24.47 -10.53 -3.10
N GLY A 131 25.63 -10.68 -2.47
CA GLY A 131 25.91 -10.16 -1.11
C GLY A 131 25.40 -11.04 0.05
N GLN A 132 24.78 -12.17 -0.24
CA GLN A 132 24.42 -13.20 0.74
C GLN A 132 25.35 -14.40 0.64
N SER A 133 25.43 -15.20 1.69
CA SER A 133 26.28 -16.40 1.71
C SER A 133 25.59 -17.54 2.41
N ALA A 134 26.03 -18.77 2.13
CA ALA A 134 25.53 -19.95 2.78
C ALA A 134 26.62 -20.99 2.98
N LEU A 135 26.43 -21.79 4.03
CA LEU A 135 27.23 -22.94 4.37
C LEU A 135 26.36 -24.19 4.24
N SER A 136 26.93 -25.28 3.73
CA SER A 136 26.26 -26.57 3.57
C SER A 136 27.15 -27.69 4.04
N VAL A 137 26.52 -28.71 4.58
CA VAL A 137 27.15 -29.98 4.94
C VAL A 137 26.38 -31.11 4.29
N GLY A 138 27.06 -32.19 3.93
CA GLY A 138 26.37 -33.35 3.38
C GLY A 138 27.12 -34.64 3.61
N VAL A 139 26.36 -35.71 3.69
CA VAL A 139 26.85 -37.09 3.74
C VAL A 139 26.36 -37.84 2.52
N SER A 140 27.21 -38.68 1.95
CA SER A 140 26.85 -39.52 0.80
C SER A 140 27.48 -40.89 0.93
N SER A 141 26.82 -41.90 0.35
CA SER A 141 27.25 -43.29 0.41
C SER A 141 26.90 -44.04 -0.88
N ILE A 142 27.80 -44.91 -1.33
CA ILE A 142 27.59 -45.85 -2.44
C ILE A 142 27.43 -47.26 -1.86
N SER A 143 26.43 -48.01 -2.32
CA SER A 143 26.23 -49.41 -1.90
C SER A 143 27.43 -50.30 -2.24
N ASP A 144 27.60 -51.41 -1.51
CA ASP A 144 28.69 -52.38 -1.77
C ASP A 144 28.65 -52.95 -3.20
N SER A 145 27.44 -53.07 -3.76
CA SER A 145 27.23 -53.48 -5.15
C SER A 145 27.65 -52.42 -6.18
N GLY A 146 27.96 -51.19 -5.74
CA GLY A 146 28.29 -50.05 -6.59
C GLY A 146 27.11 -49.45 -7.35
N ARG A 147 25.90 -50.02 -7.25
CA ARG A 147 24.77 -49.66 -8.10
C ARG A 147 23.92 -48.51 -7.56
N TRP A 148 23.89 -48.29 -6.24
CA TRP A 148 23.07 -47.26 -5.61
C TRP A 148 23.95 -46.18 -4.99
N VAL A 149 23.61 -44.92 -5.25
CA VAL A 149 24.23 -43.74 -4.64
C VAL A 149 23.16 -43.00 -3.85
N SER A 150 23.47 -42.63 -2.60
CA SER A 150 22.58 -41.85 -1.74
C SER A 150 23.31 -40.61 -1.22
N LYS A 151 22.58 -39.50 -1.09
CA LYS A 151 23.10 -38.23 -0.60
C LYS A 151 22.08 -37.54 0.29
N LEU A 152 22.51 -37.08 1.45
CA LEU A 152 21.75 -36.23 2.37
C LEU A 152 22.57 -34.97 2.63
N GLN A 153 21.93 -33.82 2.57
CA GLN A 153 22.61 -32.52 2.63
C GLN A 153 21.73 -31.51 3.36
N ALA A 154 22.36 -30.64 4.14
CA ALA A 154 21.72 -29.55 4.86
C ALA A 154 22.49 -28.25 4.63
N SER A 155 21.81 -27.12 4.61
CA SER A 155 22.39 -25.80 4.45
C SER A 155 21.83 -24.80 5.44
N SER A 156 22.61 -23.76 5.74
CA SER A 156 22.21 -22.59 6.50
C SER A 156 22.81 -21.34 5.85
N ASN A 157 22.06 -20.24 5.82
CA ASN A 157 22.46 -19.02 5.12
C ASN A 157 22.53 -17.79 6.02
N THR A 158 23.03 -16.67 5.47
CA THR A 158 23.22 -15.39 6.18
C THR A 158 21.92 -14.71 6.63
N GLN A 159 20.75 -15.15 6.14
CA GLN A 159 19.44 -14.70 6.63
C GLN A 159 18.90 -15.57 7.78
N GLY A 160 19.63 -16.62 8.18
CA GLY A 160 19.24 -17.54 9.24
C GLY A 160 18.32 -18.67 8.78
N ASP A 161 17.99 -18.76 7.50
CA ASP A 161 17.18 -19.85 6.97
C ASP A 161 18.00 -21.13 6.84
N MET A 162 17.35 -22.28 6.99
CA MET A 162 17.94 -23.60 6.83
C MET A 162 17.22 -24.40 5.73
N GLY A 163 17.97 -25.20 4.98
CA GLY A 163 17.44 -26.08 3.94
C GLY A 163 17.97 -27.51 4.09
N VAL A 164 17.18 -28.50 3.67
CA VAL A 164 17.58 -29.91 3.63
C VAL A 164 17.24 -30.49 2.26
N GLY A 165 18.11 -31.34 1.73
CA GLY A 165 17.91 -32.05 0.48
C GLY A 165 18.37 -33.50 0.58
N VAL A 166 17.70 -34.38 -0.15
CA VAL A 166 18.05 -35.80 -0.26
C VAL A 166 18.02 -36.21 -1.73
N GLY A 167 18.94 -37.07 -2.15
CA GLY A 167 19.01 -37.60 -3.50
C GLY A 167 19.42 -39.06 -3.51
N VAL A 168 18.81 -39.85 -4.41
CA VAL A 168 19.16 -41.26 -4.65
C VAL A 168 19.32 -41.46 -6.16
N GLY A 169 20.39 -42.13 -6.56
CA GLY A 169 20.68 -42.47 -7.95
C GLY A 169 20.98 -43.96 -8.11
N TYR A 170 20.62 -44.52 -9.26
CA TYR A 170 20.95 -45.88 -9.66
C TYR A 170 21.80 -45.85 -10.94
N GLN A 171 22.91 -46.61 -10.96
CA GLN A 171 23.79 -46.74 -12.11
C GLN A 171 23.93 -48.21 -12.54
N TRP A 172 23.94 -48.45 -13.86
CA TRP A 172 24.00 -49.78 -14.49
C TRP A 172 25.24 -49.95 -15.36
#